data_AF-A0A535GU35-F1
#
_entry.id   AF-A0A535GU35-F1
#
_cell.length_a   1.000
_cell.length_b   1.000
_cell.length_c   1.000
_cell.angle_alpha   90.00
_cell.angle_beta   90.00
_cell.angle_gamma   90.00
#
_symmetry.space_group_name_H-M   'P 1'
#
loop_
_entity.id
_entity.type
_entity.pdbx_description
1 polymer ?
#
loop_
_entity_poly.entity_id
_entity_poly.type
_entity_poly.pdbx_seq_one_letter_code
_entity_poly.pdbx_strand_id
1 'polypeptide(L)' 'DIGIIRREPIVEIAAASTPAPTPVKPAPAESSPIKISFVGQEDAPACSDCGSIMIRNGTCYKCLNCGSTSGCS' A
#
# COMPACT_ATOMS: atom_id res chain seq x y z
N ASP A 1 -45.96 33.59 9.19
CA ASP A 1 -45.46 32.20 9.17
C ASP A 1 -43.94 32.17 9.23
N ILE A 2 -43.38 31.94 10.42
CA ILE A 2 -41.93 31.80 10.66
C ILE A 2 -41.60 30.31 10.70
N GLY A 3 -40.77 29.86 9.75
CA GLY A 3 -40.40 28.47 9.55
C GLY A 3 -39.54 27.90 10.68
N ILE A 4 -39.98 26.78 11.24
CA ILE A 4 -39.24 26.00 12.24
C ILE A 4 -38.05 25.32 11.56
N ILE A 5 -36.84 25.72 11.92
CA ILE A 5 -35.61 24.97 11.60
C ILE A 5 -35.57 23.75 12.52
N ARG A 6 -35.73 22.54 11.96
CA ARG A 6 -35.46 21.30 12.71
C ARG A 6 -33.94 21.13 12.80
N ARG A 7 -33.40 21.26 14.01
CA ARG A 7 -32.02 20.86 14.32
C ARG A 7 -31.99 19.33 14.44
N GLU A 8 -31.38 18.65 13.48
CA GLU A 8 -31.01 17.24 13.61
C GLU A 8 -30.09 17.07 14.83
N PRO A 9 -30.25 16.00 15.64
CA PRO A 9 -29.35 15.75 16.75
C PRO A 9 -27.98 15.26 16.23
N ILE A 10 -26.93 16.02 16.56
CA ILE A 10 -25.55 15.55 16.53
C ILE A 10 -25.45 14.28 17.38
N VAL A 11 -25.31 13.12 16.72
CA VAL A 11 -25.09 11.85 17.38
C VAL A 11 -23.66 11.86 17.93
N GLU A 12 -23.54 11.98 19.24
CA GLU A 12 -22.29 11.87 19.97
C GLU A 12 -21.74 10.45 19.80
N ILE A 13 -20.68 10.31 19.01
CA ILE A 13 -20.01 9.02 18.81
C ILE A 13 -19.30 8.69 20.13
N ALA A 14 -19.93 7.80 20.90
CA ALA A 14 -19.38 7.24 22.12
C ALA A 14 -17.99 6.66 21.84
N ALA A 15 -17.00 7.18 22.56
CA ALA A 15 -15.65 6.65 22.56
C ALA A 15 -15.69 5.17 22.95
N ALA A 16 -15.36 4.30 22.01
CA ALA A 16 -15.16 2.88 22.26
C ALA A 16 -14.00 2.72 23.25
N SER A 17 -14.32 2.29 24.47
CA SER A 17 -13.34 1.90 25.47
C SER A 17 -12.58 0.67 24.97
N THR A 18 -11.35 0.87 24.52
CA THR A 18 -10.42 -0.21 24.20
C THR A 18 -10.16 -1.03 25.49
N PRO A 19 -10.45 -2.34 25.54
CA PRO A 19 -9.96 -3.16 26.64
C PRO A 19 -8.44 -3.22 26.57
N ALA A 20 -7.78 -3.07 27.73
CA ALA A 20 -6.33 -3.15 27.85
C ALA A 20 -5.80 -4.48 27.26
N PRO A 21 -4.70 -4.47 26.50
CA PRO A 21 -4.15 -5.70 25.94
C PRO A 21 -3.65 -6.61 27.07
N THR A 22 -4.22 -7.80 27.18
CA THR A 22 -3.64 -8.88 27.98
C THR A 22 -2.30 -9.30 27.38
N PRO A 23 -1.31 -9.73 28.20
CA PRO A 23 -0.03 -10.20 27.69
C PRO A 23 -0.24 -11.49 26.90
N VAL A 24 -0.22 -11.41 25.57
CA VAL A 24 -0.23 -12.59 24.71
C VAL A 24 1.16 -13.20 24.76
N LYS A 25 1.28 -14.42 25.29
CA LYS A 25 2.51 -15.21 25.20
C LYS A 25 2.86 -15.39 23.71
N PRO A 26 4.06 -15.01 23.23
CA PRO A 26 4.41 -15.15 21.83
C PRO A 26 4.30 -16.62 21.42
N ALA A 27 3.45 -16.91 20.43
CA ALA A 27 3.47 -18.21 19.77
C ALA A 27 4.83 -18.38 19.06
N PRO A 28 5.34 -19.60 18.88
CA PRO A 28 6.55 -19.84 18.10
C PRO A 28 6.35 -19.26 16.69
N ALA A 29 7.22 -18.33 16.30
CA ALA A 29 7.23 -17.83 14.94
C ALA A 29 7.68 -18.97 14.02
N GLU A 30 6.73 -19.66 13.38
CA GLU A 30 7.02 -20.59 12.31
C GLU A 30 7.60 -19.79 11.14
N SER A 31 8.93 -19.84 11.02
CA SER A 31 9.69 -19.23 9.93
C SER A 31 9.46 -20.01 8.64
N SER A 32 8.26 -19.90 8.07
CA SER A 32 8.02 -20.29 6.69
C SER A 32 8.69 -19.26 5.79
N PRO A 33 9.71 -19.62 4.99
CA PRO A 33 10.32 -18.67 4.07
C PRO A 33 9.24 -18.22 3.08
N ILE A 34 8.91 -16.94 3.12
CA ILE A 34 7.97 -16.34 2.17
C ILE A 34 8.64 -16.43 0.79
N LYS A 35 8.10 -17.31 -0.06
CA LYS A 35 8.56 -17.46 -1.44
C LYS A 35 7.98 -16.31 -2.25
N ILE A 36 8.79 -15.29 -2.50
CA ILE A 36 8.40 -14.14 -3.33
C ILE A 36 8.84 -14.46 -4.76
N SER A 37 7.87 -14.73 -5.64
CA SER A 37 8.11 -14.95 -7.07
C SER A 37 7.94 -13.62 -7.79
N PHE A 38 8.99 -13.15 -8.46
CA PHE A 38 8.89 -12.01 -9.37
C PHE A 38 8.26 -12.45 -10.68
N VAL A 39 7.05 -11.95 -10.96
CA VAL A 39 6.43 -12.10 -12.27
C VAL A 39 7.04 -11.05 -13.19
N GLY A 40 7.82 -11.48 -14.18
CA GLY A 40 8.35 -10.59 -15.21
C GLY A 40 7.20 -9.98 -16.02
N GLN A 41 7.23 -8.66 -16.24
CA GLN A 41 6.28 -8.02 -17.13
C GLN A 41 6.77 -8.17 -18.58
N GLU A 42 5.92 -8.70 -19.45
CA GLU A 42 6.25 -8.97 -20.85
C GLU A 42 6.64 -7.72 -21.64
N ASP A 43 6.06 -6.57 -21.31
CA ASP A 43 6.39 -5.28 -21.91
C ASP A 43 7.56 -4.54 -21.22
N ALA A 44 8.28 -5.16 -20.27
CA ALA A 44 9.36 -4.48 -19.57
C ALA A 44 10.65 -4.44 -20.41
N PRO A 45 11.12 -3.26 -20.84
CA PRO A 45 12.39 -3.15 -21.54
C PRO A 45 13.57 -3.32 -20.57
N ALA A 46 14.74 -3.66 -21.13
CA ALA A 46 16.01 -3.50 -20.42
C ALA A 46 16.33 -2.01 -20.24
N CYS A 47 16.90 -1.64 -19.10
CA CYS A 47 17.33 -0.28 -18.81
C CYS A 47 18.48 0.12 -19.75
N SER A 48 18.33 1.24 -20.45
CA SER A 48 19.34 1.74 -21.39
C SER A 48 20.68 2.10 -20.74
N ASP A 49 20.67 2.44 -19.44
CA ASP A 49 21.87 2.88 -18.73
C ASP A 49 22.67 1.71 -18.11
N CYS A 50 21.99 0.66 -17.65
CA CYS A 50 22.63 -0.43 -16.89
C CYS A 50 22.22 -1.85 -17.30
N GLY A 51 21.34 -2.01 -18.29
CA GLY A 51 20.91 -3.31 -18.84
C GLY A 51 19.96 -4.12 -17.95
N SER A 52 19.67 -3.69 -16.73
CA SER A 52 18.73 -4.39 -15.85
C SER A 52 17.28 -4.29 -16.34
N ILE A 53 16.47 -5.34 -16.14
CA ILE A 53 15.03 -5.29 -16.45
C ILE A 53 14.34 -4.23 -15.59
N MET A 54 13.56 -3.37 -16.24
CA MET A 54 12.80 -2.32 -15.57
C MET A 54 11.44 -2.84 -15.07
N ILE A 55 10.80 -2.10 -14.17
CA ILE A 55 9.45 -2.42 -13.66
C ILE A 55 8.50 -1.27 -13.96
N ARG A 56 7.25 -1.57 -14.35
CA ARG A 56 6.24 -0.54 -14.59
C ARG A 56 5.93 0.23 -13.31
N ASN A 57 5.93 1.56 -13.41
CA ASN A 57 5.60 2.48 -12.34
C ASN A 57 4.61 3.51 -12.88
N GLY A 58 3.33 3.14 -12.91
CA GLY A 58 2.27 3.92 -13.56
C GLY A 58 2.36 3.84 -15.08
N THR A 59 2.44 5.00 -15.75
CA THR A 59 2.65 5.08 -17.20
C THR A 59 4.12 4.85 -17.59
N CYS A 60 5.05 5.05 -16.66
CA CYS A 60 6.48 4.89 -16.89
C CYS A 60 6.99 3.47 -16.55
N TYR A 61 8.27 3.24 -16.85
CA TYR A 61 9.10 2.20 -16.28
C TYR A 61 10.19 2.82 -15.39
N LYS A 62 10.56 2.12 -14.31
CA LYS A 62 11.64 2.50 -13.40
C LYS A 62 12.66 1.36 -13.24
N CYS A 63 13.94 1.69 -13.31
CA CYS A 63 15.02 0.77 -12.98
C CYS A 63 15.25 0.75 -11.46
N LEU A 64 15.32 -0.44 -10.88
CA LEU A 64 15.61 -0.62 -9.45
C LEU A 64 17.11 -0.67 -9.14
N ASN A 65 17.96 -0.87 -10.15
CA ASN A 65 19.42 -0.92 -9.95
C ASN A 65 20.08 0.46 -10.03
N CYS A 66 19.75 1.27 -11.05
CA CYS A 66 20.37 2.58 -11.26
C CYS A 66 19.43 3.78 -11.03
N GLY A 67 18.12 3.54 -10.90
CA GLY A 67 17.13 4.60 -10.66
C GLY A 67 16.57 5.30 -11.90
N SER A 68 17.08 5.01 -13.10
CA SER A 68 16.59 5.62 -14.34
C SER A 68 15.12 5.32 -14.63
N THR A 69 14.45 6.25 -15.30
CA THR A 69 13.04 6.13 -15.72
C THR A 69 12.89 6.28 -17.23
N SER A 70 11.90 5.62 -17.82
CA SER A 70 11.62 5.66 -19.26
C SER A 70 10.13 5.49 -19.56
N GLY A 71 9.67 5.92 -20.74
CA GLY A 71 8.31 5.67 -21.20
C GLY A 71 7.20 6.44 -20.49
N CYS A 72 7.51 7.56 -19.84
CA CYS A 72 6.50 8.42 -19.22
C CYS A 72 5.69 9.18 -20.28
N SER A 73 4.36 9.01 -20.27
CA SER A 73 3.39 9.72 -21.12
C SER A 73 2.55 10.70 -20.33
#